data_AF-A0AAF0P1N1-F1
#
_entry.id   AF-A0AAF0P1N1-F1
#
_cell.length_a   1.000
_cell.length_b   1.000
_cell.length_c   1.000
_cell.angle_alpha   90.00
_cell.angle_beta   90.00
_cell.angle_gamma   90.00
#
_symmetry.space_group_name_H-M   'P 1'
#
loop_
_entity.id
_entity.type
_entity.pdbx_description
1 polymer ?
#
loop_
_entity_poly.entity_id
_entity_poly.type
_entity_poly.pdbx_seq_one_letter_code
_entity_poly.pdbx_strand_id
1 'polypeptide(L)' 'MTFRYTLEGATGTVRMAAAGRGVFTGTLGPLAAPKQSSRIPIEVTAVDAAGNATTSARPAYVTLYNYCTPG' A
#
# COMPACT_ATOMS: atom_id res chain seq x y z
N MET A 1 -0.13 -11.23 5.94
CA MET A 1 0.36 -9.83 5.95
C MET A 1 -0.55 -9.00 5.06
N THR A 2 -0.91 -7.78 5.46
CA THR A 2 -1.78 -6.89 4.67
C THR A 2 -1.15 -5.51 4.56
N PHE A 3 -1.49 -4.77 3.51
CA PHE A 3 -1.27 -3.33 3.50
C PHE A 3 -2.59 -2.59 3.35
N ARG A 4 -2.64 -1.40 3.96
CA ARG A 4 -3.75 -0.47 3.90
C ARG A 4 -3.28 0.81 3.22
N TYR A 5 -4.13 1.39 2.39
CA TYR A 5 -3.86 2.65 1.74
C TYR A 5 -5.12 3.52 1.70
N THR A 6 -4.94 4.83 1.67
CA THR A 6 -6.04 5.78 1.50
C THR A 6 -5.76 6.66 0.28
N LEU A 7 -6.69 6.67 -0.68
CA LEU A 7 -6.64 7.47 -1.90
C LEU A 7 -7.95 8.26 -2.02
N GLU A 8 -7.86 9.59 -2.09
CA GLU A 8 -9.01 10.50 -2.25
C GLU A 8 -10.20 10.20 -1.31
N GLY A 9 -9.89 9.81 -0.07
CA GLY A 9 -10.90 9.48 0.96
C GLY A 9 -11.38 8.02 0.94
N ALA A 10 -11.08 7.24 -0.10
CA ALA A 10 -11.33 5.81 -0.14
C ALA A 10 -10.18 5.03 0.50
N THR A 11 -10.48 4.08 1.39
CA THR A 11 -9.47 3.19 2.01
C THR A 11 -9.55 1.80 1.41
N GLY A 12 -8.43 1.32 0.88
CA GLY A 12 -8.27 -0.05 0.41
C GLY A 12 -7.41 -0.87 1.38
N THR A 13 -7.76 -2.15 1.55
CA THR A 13 -6.94 -3.12 2.27
C THR A 13 -6.64 -4.30 1.35
N VAL A 14 -5.37 -4.65 1.22
CA VAL A 14 -4.91 -5.71 0.30
C VAL A 14 -4.18 -6.77 1.10
N ARG A 15 -4.55 -8.03 0.87
CA ARG A 15 -3.78 -9.18 1.37
C ARG A 15 -2.54 -9.36 0.50
N MET A 16 -1.39 -9.45 1.14
CA MET A 16 -0.11 -9.72 0.47
C MET A 16 0.17 -11.22 0.46
N ALA A 17 0.71 -11.71 -0.65
CA ALA A 17 1.22 -13.07 -0.80
C ALA A 17 2.72 -13.10 -0.44
N ALA A 18 3.19 -14.24 0.07
CA ALA A 18 4.63 -14.44 0.29
C ALA A 18 5.35 -14.59 -1.06
N ALA A 19 6.41 -13.82 -1.27
CA ALA A 19 7.30 -13.91 -2.44
C ALA A 19 8.63 -14.61 -2.10
N GLY A 20 8.79 -15.09 -0.86
CA GLY A 20 9.99 -15.78 -0.36
C GLY A 20 10.94 -14.87 0.43
N ARG A 21 11.84 -15.46 1.22
CA ARG A 21 12.87 -14.75 2.01
C ARG A 21 12.33 -13.60 2.89
N GLY A 22 11.13 -13.77 3.45
CA GLY A 22 10.48 -12.74 4.27
C GLY A 22 9.91 -11.57 3.47
N VAL A 23 9.91 -11.64 2.14
CA VAL A 23 9.29 -10.66 1.25
C VAL A 23 7.83 -11.02 1.03
N PHE A 24 6.96 -10.02 1.10
CA PHE A 24 5.54 -10.13 0.83
C PHE A 24 5.14 -9.07 -0.18
N THR A 25 4.34 -9.46 -1.18
CA THR A 25 3.94 -8.60 -2.29
C THR A 25 2.44 -8.58 -2.43
N GLY A 26 1.90 -7.42 -2.77
CA GLY A 26 0.52 -7.27 -3.22
C GLY A 26 0.42 -6.07 -4.15
N THR A 27 -0.63 -6.05 -4.97
CA THR A 27 -0.80 -5.00 -5.97
C THR A 27 -1.64 -3.87 -5.39
N LEU A 28 -1.11 -2.65 -5.44
CA LEU A 28 -1.85 -1.44 -5.10
C LEU A 28 -2.82 -1.11 -6.25
N GLY A 29 -4.13 -1.22 -6.01
CA GLY A 29 -5.13 -0.76 -6.96
C GLY A 29 -6.44 -1.56 -6.98
N PRO A 30 -7.32 -1.29 -7.97
CA PRO A 30 -7.17 -0.28 -9.05
C PRO A 30 -7.17 1.16 -8.52
N LEU A 31 -6.29 2.01 -9.06
CA LEU A 31 -6.20 3.43 -8.68
C LEU A 31 -6.80 4.29 -9.80
N ALA A 32 -7.74 5.17 -9.46
CA ALA A 32 -8.23 6.16 -10.39
C ALA A 32 -7.12 7.18 -10.71
N ALA A 33 -7.11 7.72 -11.93
CA ALA A 33 -6.20 8.79 -12.29
C ALA A 33 -6.50 10.02 -11.41
N PRO A 34 -5.50 10.58 -10.71
CA PRO A 34 -5.71 11.74 -9.86
C PRO A 34 -5.91 12.98 -10.73
N LYS A 35 -6.63 13.99 -10.23
CA LYS A 35 -6.82 15.24 -10.98
C LYS A 35 -5.51 16.02 -11.17
N GLN A 36 -4.57 15.91 -10.23
CA GLN A 36 -3.24 16.55 -10.25
C GLN A 36 -2.16 15.56 -9.81
N SER A 37 -2.04 15.33 -8.51
CA SER A 37 -1.13 14.32 -7.97
C SER A 37 -1.66 13.88 -6.62
N SER A 38 -1.58 12.58 -6.34
CA SER A 38 -2.06 12.01 -5.08
C SER A 38 -0.91 11.32 -4.37
N ARG A 39 -0.64 11.78 -3.14
CA ARG A 39 0.34 11.15 -2.24
C ARG A 39 -0.39 10.16 -1.34
N ILE A 40 -0.13 8.88 -1.56
CA ILE A 40 -0.84 7.76 -0.98
C ILE A 40 0.01 7.20 0.18
N PRO A 41 -0.41 7.34 1.44
CA PRO A 41 0.23 6.64 2.56
C PRO A 41 -0.10 5.15 2.50
N ILE A 42 0.92 4.32 2.65
CA ILE A 42 0.84 2.86 2.70
C ILE A 42 1.29 2.40 4.09
N GLU A 43 0.40 1.73 4.80
CA GLU A 43 0.68 1.11 6.10
C GLU A 43 0.65 -0.40 5.95
N VAL A 44 1.62 -1.10 6.55
CA VAL A 44 1.70 -2.56 6.50
C VAL A 44 1.40 -3.13 7.87
N THR A 45 0.50 -4.10 7.92
CA THR A 45 0.20 -4.87 9.13
C THR A 45 0.60 -6.33 8.93
N ALA A 46 1.45 -6.81 9.84
CA ALA A 46 1.79 -8.22 9.97
C ALA A 46 0.99 -8.82 11.12
N VAL A 47 0.60 -10.09 10.95
CA VAL A 47 -0.01 -10.90 12.01
C VAL A 47 0.81 -12.18 12.09
N ASP A 48 1.27 -12.53 13.28
CA ASP A 48 2.03 -13.76 13.52
C ASP A 48 1.11 -15.00 13.63
N ALA A 49 1.70 -16.18 13.81
CA ALA A 49 0.95 -17.42 13.94
C ALA A 49 0.12 -17.50 15.24
N ALA A 50 0.45 -16.70 16.26
CA ALA A 50 -0.30 -16.61 17.51
C ALA A 50 -1.45 -15.57 17.42
N GLY A 51 -1.55 -14.83 16.31
CA GLY A 51 -2.57 -13.81 16.10
C GLY A 51 -2.17 -12.41 16.57
N ASN A 52 -0.92 -12.18 16.99
CA ASN A 52 -0.46 -10.85 17.38
C ASN A 52 -0.25 -9.99 16.13
N ALA A 53 -0.81 -8.79 16.13
CA ALA A 53 -0.68 -7.84 15.03
C ALA A 53 0.37 -6.76 15.34
N THR A 54 1.12 -6.35 14.33
CA THR A 54 1.99 -5.17 14.38
C THR A 54 1.88 -4.41 13.07
N THR A 55 1.76 -3.09 13.17
CA THR A 55 1.71 -2.18 12.02
C THR A 55 3.03 -1.43 11.89
N SER A 56 3.42 -1.11 10.65
CA SER A 56 4.59 -0.28 10.35
C SER A 56 4.57 1.01 11.16
N ALA A 57 5.67 1.33 11.86
CA ALA A 57 5.79 2.51 12.73
C ALA A 57 5.61 3.84 11.98
N ARG A 58 5.89 3.86 10.67
CA ARG A 58 5.65 5.01 9.78
C ARG A 58 5.12 4.51 8.43
N PRO A 59 4.21 5.25 7.79
CA PRO A 59 3.75 4.89 6.46
C PRO A 59 4.87 5.07 5.42
N ALA A 60 4.92 4.16 4.46
CA ALA A 60 5.58 4.42 3.19
C ALA A 60 4.68 5.32 2.33
N TYR A 61 5.25 6.03 1.36
CA TYR A 61 4.48 6.91 0.48
C TYR A 61 4.69 6.54 -0.98
N VAL A 62 3.58 6.41 -1.71
CA VAL A 62 3.57 6.31 -3.17
C VAL A 62 2.94 7.58 -3.72
N THR A 63 3.59 8.23 -4.68
CA THR A 63 3.01 9.40 -5.36
C THR A 63 2.53 8.98 -6.74
N LEU A 64 1.24 9.16 -7.00
CA LEU A 64 0.64 9.00 -8.31
C LEU A 64 0.54 10.37 -8.97
N TYR A 65 1.22 10.55 -10.10
CA TYR A 65 1.15 11.77 -10.92
C TYR A 65 0.05 11.61 -11.98
N ASN A 66 -0.67 12.69 -12.30
CA ASN A 66 -1.68 12.69 -13.38
C ASN A 66 -1.06 12.79 -14.78
N TYR A 67 0.24 13.05 -14.87
CA TYR A 67 1.02 13.04 -16.10
C TYR A 67 2.08 11.94 -16.03
N CYS A 68 2.35 11.31 -17.17
CA CYS A 68 3.57 10.53 -17.31
C CYS A 68 4.73 11.51 -17.47
N THR A 69 5.68 11.55 -16.53
CA THR A 69 6.99 12.16 -16.80
C THR A 69 7.66 11.37 -17.94
N PRO A 70 8.11 12.02 -19.02
CA PRO A 70 8.98 11.35 -20.00
C PRO A 70 10.24 10.86 -19.28
N GLY A 71 10.54 9.58 -19.45
CA GLY A 71 11.78 8.95 -18.97
C GLY A 71 12.87 9.00 -20.02
#